data_AF-A0A447XXN3-F1
#
_entry.id   AF-A0A447XXN3-F1
#
_cell.length_a   1.000
_cell.length_b   1.000
_cell.length_c   1.000
_cell.angle_alpha   90.00
_cell.angle_beta   90.00
_cell.angle_gamma   90.00
#
_symmetry.space_group_name_H-M   'P 1'
#
loop_
_entity.id
_entity.type
_entity.pdbx_description
1 polymer ?
#
loop_
_entity_poly.entity_id
_entity_poly.type
_entity_poly.pdbx_seq_one_letter_code
_entity_poly.pdbx_strand_id
1 'polypeptide(L)'
;MSGALGIKVDGDIVLESSSRISLKVSGSFVVIHSGGVDIVGPKINLNSGGSPGTPVPALQPAVLRHWGMRRVVMAVIPEKKMKTLEGTA
;
A
#
# COMPACT_ATOMS: atom_id res chain seq x y z
N MET A 1 -4.67 -4.94 35.72
CA MET A 1 -3.34 -5.52 36.03
C MET A 1 -2.32 -4.76 35.20
N SER A 2 -1.23 -4.29 35.81
CA SER A 2 -0.14 -3.58 35.12
C SER A 2 1.14 -4.37 35.35
N GLY A 3 1.94 -4.57 34.30
CA GLY A 3 3.19 -5.32 34.34
C GLY A 3 3.86 -5.35 32.97
N ALA A 4 5.19 -5.37 32.95
CA ALA A 4 5.96 -5.52 31.72
C ALA A 4 6.12 -7.00 31.38
N LEU A 5 6.03 -7.33 30.09
CA LEU A 5 6.38 -8.65 29.56
C LEU A 5 7.68 -8.51 28.75
N GLY A 6 8.70 -9.30 29.10
CA GLY A 6 9.97 -9.37 28.38
C GLY A 6 10.26 -10.80 27.93
N ILE A 7 10.81 -10.94 26.72
CA ILE A 7 11.19 -12.24 26.13
C ILE A 7 12.63 -12.13 25.62
N LYS A 8 13.50 -13.06 26.01
CA LYS A 8 14.88 -13.18 25.51
C LYS A 8 15.12 -14.61 25.04
N VAL A 9 15.58 -14.75 23.81
CA VAL A 9 15.81 -16.05 23.17
C VAL A 9 17.06 -15.95 22.30
N ASP A 10 17.88 -17.00 22.29
CA ASP A 10 19.08 -17.07 21.44
C ASP A 10 18.76 -17.49 20.00
N GLY A 11 17.58 -18.06 19.77
CA GLY A 11 17.06 -18.47 18.47
C GLY A 11 15.74 -17.79 18.12
N ASP A 12 14.89 -18.48 17.37
CA ASP A 12 13.65 -17.90 16.83
C ASP A 12 12.49 -17.90 17.82
N ILE A 13 11.63 -16.89 17.69
CA ILE A 13 10.30 -16.85 18.30
C ILE A 13 9.28 -16.98 17.17
N VAL A 14 8.47 -18.04 17.22
CA VAL A 14 7.34 -18.22 16.30
C VAL A 14 6.04 -18.03 17.07
N LEU A 15 5.26 -17.02 16.65
CA LEU A 15 3.89 -16.82 17.12
C LEU A 15 2.95 -17.36 16.04
N GLU A 16 2.32 -18.48 16.32
CA GLU A 16 1.33 -19.11 15.43
C GLU A 16 -0.07 -19.01 16.02
N SER A 17 -1.04 -18.70 15.16
CA SER A 17 -2.46 -18.74 15.50
C SER A 17 -3.21 -19.30 14.30
N SER A 18 -4.15 -20.20 14.55
CA SER A 18 -5.03 -20.76 13.51
C SER A 18 -6.04 -19.75 12.96
N SER A 19 -6.17 -18.58 13.61
CA SER A 19 -7.19 -17.58 13.28
C SER A 19 -6.61 -16.19 13.11
N ARG A 20 -5.98 -15.65 14.16
CA ARG A 20 -5.58 -14.25 14.23
C ARG A 20 -4.51 -14.00 15.30
N ILE A 21 -3.61 -13.07 15.01
CA ILE A 21 -2.73 -12.43 15.99
C ILE A 21 -3.08 -10.94 16.03
N SER A 22 -3.32 -10.39 17.23
CA SER A 22 -3.65 -8.98 17.41
C SER A 22 -2.72 -8.31 18.41
N LEU A 23 -2.08 -7.22 18.00
CA LEU A 23 -1.25 -6.36 18.86
C LEU A 23 -1.97 -5.02 19.00
N LYS A 24 -2.28 -4.62 20.23
CA LYS A 24 -3.04 -3.39 20.52
C LYS A 24 -2.33 -2.55 21.57
N VAL A 25 -2.17 -1.27 21.29
CA VAL A 25 -1.67 -0.27 22.24
C VAL A 25 -2.34 1.07 21.97
N SER A 26 -2.93 1.70 22.99
CA SER A 26 -3.45 3.08 22.96
C SER A 26 -4.00 3.56 21.60
N GLY A 27 -5.07 2.93 21.11
CA GLY A 27 -5.73 3.31 19.84
C GLY A 27 -5.03 2.86 18.56
N SER A 28 -3.89 2.19 18.65
CA SER A 28 -3.17 1.56 17.53
C SER A 28 -3.31 0.04 17.58
N PHE A 29 -3.41 -0.57 16.40
CA PHE A 29 -3.72 -1.98 16.21
C PHE A 29 -2.95 -2.55 15.03
N VAL A 30 -2.40 -3.74 15.21
CA VAL A 30 -1.93 -4.61 14.13
C VAL A 30 -2.68 -5.92 14.23
N VAL A 31 -3.27 -6.38 13.13
CA VAL A 31 -4.01 -7.63 13.06
C VAL A 31 -3.49 -8.47 11.90
N ILE A 32 -2.99 -9.66 12.20
CA ILE A 32 -2.58 -10.66 11.21
C ILE A 32 -3.69 -11.70 11.13
N HIS A 33 -4.21 -11.96 9.93
CA HIS A 33 -5.27 -12.93 9.69
C HIS A 33 -5.14 -13.53 8.27
N SER A 34 -6.03 -14.44 7.89
CA SER A 34 -6.00 -15.14 6.60
C SER A 34 -6.06 -14.24 5.35
N GLY A 35 -6.47 -12.98 5.50
CA GLY A 35 -6.56 -11.99 4.42
C GLY A 35 -5.33 -11.10 4.28
N GLY A 36 -4.37 -11.17 5.22
CA GLY A 36 -3.20 -10.31 5.25
C GLY A 36 -2.96 -9.66 6.62
N VAL A 37 -2.45 -8.43 6.59
CA VAL A 37 -2.11 -7.65 7.77
C VAL A 37 -2.81 -6.30 7.73
N ASP A 38 -3.69 -6.05 8.70
CA ASP A 38 -4.31 -4.75 8.93
C ASP A 38 -3.48 -3.95 9.93
N ILE A 39 -3.16 -2.69 9.59
CA ILE A 39 -2.46 -1.76 10.49
C ILE A 39 -3.32 -0.50 10.61
N VAL A 40 -3.75 -0.18 11.83
CA VAL A 40 -4.58 0.98 12.14
C VAL A 40 -3.93 1.79 13.25
N GLY A 41 -3.79 3.09 13.06
CA GLY A 41 -3.28 4.00 14.08
C GLY A 41 -3.21 5.44 13.56
N PRO A 42 -3.01 6.43 14.45
CA PRO A 42 -2.99 7.85 14.07
C PRO A 42 -1.81 8.20 13.13
N LYS A 43 -0.73 7.40 13.18
CA LYS A 43 0.41 7.50 12.27
C LYS A 43 0.97 6.11 12.01
N ILE A 44 1.19 5.80 10.75
CA ILE A 44 1.81 4.55 10.31
C ILE A 44 3.07 4.93 9.53
N ASN A 45 4.24 4.54 10.04
CA ASN A 45 5.50 4.70 9.30
C ASN A 45 5.81 3.36 8.61
N LEU A 46 5.79 3.35 7.28
CA LEU A 46 6.14 2.19 6.47
C LEU A 46 7.37 2.55 5.64
N ASN A 47 8.52 1.92 5.92
CA ASN A 47 9.78 2.10 5.18
C ASN A 47 10.00 3.53 4.68
N SER A 48 10.18 4.49 5.60
CA SER A 48 10.29 5.94 5.32
C SER A 48 11.49 6.37 4.46
N GLY A 49 12.09 5.44 3.70
CA GLY A 49 13.19 5.63 2.74
C GLY A 49 12.81 5.26 1.31
N GLY A 50 11.57 5.50 0.90
CA GLY A 50 11.12 5.38 -0.49
C GLY A 50 10.14 6.50 -0.84
N SER A 51 10.31 7.14 -2.00
CA SER A 51 9.30 8.09 -2.48
C SER A 51 8.00 7.31 -2.73
N PRO A 52 6.83 7.81 -2.27
CA PRO A 52 5.56 7.35 -2.80
C PRO A 52 5.68 7.37 -4.33
N GLY A 53 5.44 6.24 -4.99
CA GLY A 53 5.38 6.23 -6.44
C GLY A 53 4.42 7.33 -6.89
N THR A 54 4.78 8.11 -7.90
CA THR A 54 3.91 9.16 -8.41
C THR A 54 2.58 8.53 -8.79
N PRO A 55 1.45 8.96 -8.20
CA PRO A 55 0.14 8.51 -8.63
C PRO A 55 0.02 8.77 -10.13
N VAL A 56 -0.23 7.71 -10.91
CA VAL A 56 -0.46 7.88 -12.34
C VAL A 56 -1.73 8.73 -12.48
N PRO A 57 -1.67 9.92 -13.11
CA PRO A 57 -2.85 10.73 -13.30
C PRO A 57 -3.90 9.91 -14.04
N ALA A 58 -5.17 10.01 -13.63
CA ALA A 58 -6.25 9.45 -14.41
C ALA A 58 -6.15 10.00 -15.84
N LEU A 59 -6.05 9.12 -16.83
CA LEU A 59 -5.94 9.52 -18.22
C LEU A 59 -7.14 10.38 -18.59
N GLN A 60 -6.86 11.58 -19.12
CA GLN A 60 -7.91 12.48 -19.57
C GLN A 60 -8.79 11.76 -20.62
N PRO A 61 -10.12 11.95 -20.61
CA PRO A 61 -11.03 11.26 -21.52
C PRO A 61 -10.68 11.41 -23.00
N ALA A 62 -10.08 12.54 -23.40
CA ALA A 62 -9.61 12.78 -24.77
C ALA A 62 -8.49 11.81 -25.18
N VAL A 63 -7.52 11.57 -24.28
CA VAL A 63 -6.43 10.62 -24.49
C VAL A 63 -7.01 9.20 -24.63
N LEU A 64 -7.93 8.81 -23.75
CA LEU A 64 -8.59 7.50 -23.84
C LEU A 64 -9.30 7.26 -25.17
N ARG A 65 -10.02 8.28 -25.67
CA ARG A 65 -10.74 8.21 -26.95
C ARG A 65 -9.78 8.10 -28.13
N HIS A 66 -8.67 8.85 -28.13
CA HIS A 66 -7.65 8.77 -29.16
C HIS A 66 -7.06 7.34 -29.28
N TRP A 67 -6.95 6.62 -28.16
CA TRP A 67 -6.50 5.22 -28.12
C TRP A 67 -7.64 4.18 -28.20
N GLY A 68 -8.88 4.58 -28.44
CA GLY A 68 -10.04 3.68 -28.53
C GLY A 68 -10.42 2.98 -27.22
N MET A 69 -9.91 3.46 -26.08
CA MET A 69 -10.11 2.84 -24.77
C MET A 69 -11.46 3.29 -24.18
N ARG A 70 -12.37 2.34 -23.95
CA ARG A 70 -13.75 2.60 -23.47
C ARG A 70 -13.91 2.55 -21.95
N ARG A 71 -12.95 1.96 -21.22
CA ARG A 71 -12.92 1.87 -19.75
C ARG A 71 -11.49 1.58 -19.29
N VAL A 72 -11.00 2.24 -18.25
CA VAL A 72 -9.69 1.95 -17.63
C VAL A 72 -9.89 1.61 -16.17
N VAL A 73 -9.40 0.44 -15.76
CA VAL A 73 -9.29 0.05 -14.34
C VAL A 73 -7.85 0.20 -13.86
N MET A 74 -6.88 0.07 -14.77
CA MET A 74 -5.48 0.53 -14.66
C MET A 74 -4.88 0.45 -16.08
N ALA A 75 -4.19 1.47 -16.56
CA ALA A 75 -3.52 1.42 -17.86
C ALA A 75 -2.04 1.80 -17.68
N VAL A 76 -1.15 0.83 -17.96
CA VAL A 76 0.29 1.09 -18.04
C VAL A 76 0.60 1.52 -19.47
N ILE A 77 0.86 2.81 -19.66
CA ILE A 77 1.27 3.33 -20.97
C ILE A 77 2.81 3.29 -21.04
N PRO A 78 3.41 2.61 -22.04
CA PRO A 78 4.85 2.61 -22.22
C PRO A 78 5.36 4.01 -22.61
N GLU A 79 6.42 4.50 -21.94
CA GLU A 79 6.98 5.86 -22.11
C GLU A 79 7.26 6.24 -23.58
N LYS A 80 7.69 5.29 -24.41
CA LYS A 80 7.96 5.53 -25.84
C LYS A 80 6.73 6.01 -26.63
N LYS A 81 5.52 5.80 -26.10
CA LYS A 81 4.26 6.27 -26.69
C LYS A 81 3.76 7.59 -26.10
N MET A 82 4.35 8.07 -25.00
CA MET A 82 4.14 9.44 -24.50
C MET A 82 5.04 10.41 -25.26
N LYS A 83 4.76 10.64 -26.55
CA LYS A 83 5.25 11.88 -27.16
C LYS A 83 4.33 13.00 -26.69
N THR A 84 4.92 13.99 -26.04
CA THR A 84 4.28 15.20 -25.53
C THR A 84 3.26 15.72 -26.54
N LEU A 85 1.98 15.70 -26.17
CA LEU A 85 0.93 16.45 -26.87
C LEU A 85 1.11 17.93 -26.48
N GLU A 86 2.22 18.52 -26.92
CA GLU A 86 2.42 19.96 -26.89
C GLU A 86 2.45 20.43 -28.33
N GLY A 87 1.36 21.10 -28.73
CA GLY A 87 1.25 21.72 -30.04
C GLY A 87 -0.19 21.90 -30.53
N THR A 88 -0.76 23.06 -30.16
CA THR A 88 -1.68 23.92 -30.95
C THR A 88 -3.07 23.33 -31.27
N ALA A 89 -4.22 23.95 -30.94
CA ALA A 89 -4.61 25.32 -30.61
C ALA A 89 -5.69 25.35 -29.52
#